data_AF-A0A0A1ZI29-F1
#
_entry.id   AF-A0A0A1ZI29-F1
#
_cell.length_a   1.000
_cell.length_b   1.000
_cell.length_c   1.000
_cell.angle_alpha   90.00
_cell.angle_beta   90.00
_cell.angle_gamma   90.00
#
_symmetry.space_group_name_H-M   'P 1'
#
loop_
_entity.id
_entity.type
_entity.pdbx_description
1 polymer ?
#
loop_
_entity_poly.entity_id
_entity_poly.type
_entity_poly.pdbx_seq_one_letter_code
_entity_poly.pdbx_strand_id
1 'polypeptide(L)'
;MLPITWQIPTIILLTLIFKKKVVFRAFSIYLTLGLFIAPLFHQGGSIGYLLTPNFGYLLGVYPLIKIIDVLNNRNKINIGNFLINGFIAIGAMHLTGIFYNLIQTIFYSQFNIFLYNLGKYSVGKIGYHFLMLLPLLLVIKPIKHLKKIR
;
A
#
# COMPACT_ATOMS: atom_id res chain seq x y z
N MET A 1 9.38 9.43 -10.94
CA MET A 1 8.99 8.26 -10.11
C MET A 1 8.24 8.77 -8.90
N LEU A 2 7.05 8.26 -8.60
CA LEU A 2 6.37 8.62 -7.35
C LEU A 2 7.12 7.96 -6.19
N PRO A 3 7.59 8.72 -5.19
CA PRO A 3 8.07 8.14 -3.94
C PRO A 3 7.00 7.19 -3.37
N ILE A 4 7.41 6.05 -2.77
CA ILE A 4 6.49 5.10 -2.08
C ILE A 4 5.48 5.84 -1.20
N THR A 5 6.00 6.87 -0.55
CA THR A 5 5.33 7.99 0.09
C THR A 5 4.00 8.35 -0.59
N TRP A 6 3.99 8.80 -1.85
CA TRP A 6 2.78 9.21 -2.58
C TRP A 6 1.96 8.05 -3.17
N GLN A 7 2.56 6.87 -3.29
CA GLN A 7 1.89 5.70 -3.84
C GLN A 7 0.74 5.23 -2.93
N ILE A 8 0.94 5.24 -1.61
CA ILE A 8 -0.08 4.77 -0.64
C ILE A 8 -1.38 5.60 -0.68
N PRO A 9 -1.36 6.93 -0.52
CA PRO A 9 -2.60 7.70 -0.57
C PRO A 9 -3.27 7.63 -1.94
N THR A 10 -2.50 7.51 -3.03
CA THR A 10 -3.04 7.33 -4.38
C THR A 10 -3.83 6.02 -4.50
N ILE A 11 -3.28 4.90 -3.99
CA ILE A 11 -3.96 3.61 -4.06
C ILE A 11 -5.18 3.57 -3.15
N ILE A 12 -5.12 4.18 -1.96
CA ILE A 12 -6.29 4.34 -1.09
C ILE A 12 -7.38 5.13 -1.82
N LEU A 13 -7.04 6.26 -2.45
CA LEU A 13 -7.98 7.08 -3.24
C LEU A 13 -8.60 6.29 -4.40
N LEU A 14 -7.77 5.62 -5.20
CA LEU A 14 -8.24 4.78 -6.31
C LEU A 14 -9.16 3.67 -5.80
N THR A 15 -8.86 3.08 -4.65
CA THR A 15 -9.71 2.07 -4.03
C THR A 15 -10.99 2.67 -3.47
N LEU A 16 -11.00 3.91 -2.99
CA LEU A 16 -12.27 4.56 -2.61
C LEU A 16 -13.15 4.87 -3.83
N ILE A 17 -12.56 5.16 -4.99
CA ILE A 17 -13.30 5.51 -6.21
C ILE A 17 -13.77 4.24 -6.96
N PHE A 18 -12.88 3.27 -7.14
CA PHE A 18 -13.09 2.06 -7.93
C PHE A 18 -13.19 0.80 -7.05
N LYS A 19 -13.88 -0.23 -7.53
CA LYS A 19 -13.93 -1.53 -6.85
C LYS A 19 -12.55 -2.21 -6.87
N LYS A 20 -12.22 -2.98 -5.82
CA LYS A 20 -10.92 -3.69 -5.72
C LYS A 20 -10.49 -4.45 -6.96
N LYS A 21 -11.42 -5.04 -7.73
CA LYS A 21 -11.10 -5.81 -8.94
C LYS A 21 -10.36 -4.95 -9.98
N VAL A 22 -10.75 -3.70 -10.14
CA VAL A 22 -10.13 -2.75 -11.08
C VAL A 22 -8.76 -2.32 -10.55
N VAL A 23 -8.68 -1.96 -9.27
CA VAL A 23 -7.43 -1.49 -8.65
C VAL A 23 -6.39 -2.61 -8.60
N PHE A 24 -6.79 -3.85 -8.30
CA PHE A 24 -5.91 -5.02 -8.39
C PHE A 24 -5.33 -5.20 -9.79
N ARG A 25 -6.15 -5.17 -10.84
CA ARG A 25 -5.66 -5.29 -12.22
C ARG A 25 -4.67 -4.19 -12.56
N ALA A 26 -5.00 -2.93 -12.25
CA ALA A 26 -4.11 -1.79 -12.50
C ALA A 26 -2.78 -1.93 -11.72
N PHE A 27 -2.86 -2.33 -10.46
CA PHE A 27 -1.67 -2.51 -9.62
C PHE A 27 -0.82 -3.70 -10.07
N SER A 28 -1.42 -4.82 -10.51
CA SER A 28 -0.70 -5.95 -11.08
C SER A 28 0.01 -5.59 -12.39
N ILE A 29 -0.62 -4.77 -13.25
CA ILE A 29 0.01 -4.23 -14.45
C ILE A 29 1.21 -3.35 -14.05
N TYR A 30 1.03 -2.44 -13.09
CA TYR A 30 2.13 -1.62 -12.56
C TYR A 30 3.31 -2.47 -12.06
N LEU A 31 3.05 -3.54 -11.30
CA LEU A 31 4.10 -4.46 -10.84
C LEU A 31 4.79 -5.17 -12.01
N THR A 32 4.03 -5.65 -12.99
CA THR A 32 4.57 -6.35 -14.16
C THR A 32 5.46 -5.43 -14.99
N LEU A 33 4.97 -4.22 -15.30
CA LEU A 33 5.75 -3.21 -16.01
C LEU A 33 7.03 -2.84 -15.23
N GLY A 34 6.92 -2.65 -13.91
CA GLY A 34 8.04 -2.31 -13.04
C GLY A 34 9.12 -3.39 -12.92
N LEU A 35 8.73 -4.66 -13.04
CA LEU A 35 9.63 -5.82 -12.97
C LEU A 35 10.28 -6.16 -14.31
N PHE A 36 9.59 -5.98 -15.43
CA PHE A 36 10.05 -6.54 -16.71
C PHE A 36 10.32 -5.51 -17.81
N ILE A 37 9.71 -4.32 -17.76
CA ILE A 37 9.68 -3.42 -18.92
C ILE A 37 10.38 -2.08 -18.62
N ALA A 38 10.06 -1.45 -17.50
CA ALA A 38 10.57 -0.13 -17.16
C ALA A 38 10.86 -0.01 -15.67
N PRO A 39 11.85 0.80 -15.25
CA PRO A 39 12.10 1.07 -13.85
C PRO A 39 11.01 2.00 -13.29
N LEU A 40 9.88 1.42 -12.87
CA LEU A 40 8.74 2.19 -12.35
C LEU A 40 8.76 2.35 -10.82
N PHE A 41 9.49 1.49 -10.11
CA PHE A 41 9.51 1.49 -8.66
C PHE A 41 10.44 2.57 -8.09
N HIS A 42 10.26 2.89 -6.82
CA HIS A 42 11.14 3.83 -6.15
C HIS A 42 12.54 3.24 -6.00
N GLN A 43 13.58 3.96 -6.45
CA GLN A 43 14.98 3.49 -6.49
C GLN A 43 15.28 2.41 -7.55
N GLY A 44 14.41 2.25 -8.56
CA GLY A 44 14.72 1.43 -9.73
C GLY A 44 13.54 0.56 -10.20
N GLY A 45 13.86 -0.59 -10.77
CA GLY A 45 12.93 -1.65 -11.16
C GLY A 45 13.75 -2.84 -11.65
N SER A 46 13.15 -3.73 -12.44
CA SER A 46 13.68 -5.05 -12.83
C SER A 46 13.37 -6.18 -11.84
N ILE A 47 13.62 -7.42 -12.29
CA ILE A 47 13.54 -8.65 -11.50
C ILE A 47 14.39 -8.57 -10.22
N GLY A 48 15.54 -7.89 -10.26
CA GLY A 48 16.39 -7.71 -9.08
C GLY A 48 15.70 -6.96 -7.93
N TYR A 49 14.63 -6.22 -8.22
CA TYR A 49 13.84 -5.52 -7.20
C TYR A 49 13.13 -6.49 -6.24
N LEU A 50 12.88 -7.74 -6.66
CA LEU A 50 12.39 -8.82 -5.79
C LEU A 50 13.35 -9.12 -4.64
N LEU A 51 14.62 -8.76 -4.77
CA LEU A 51 15.62 -8.98 -3.72
C LEU A 51 15.62 -7.86 -2.68
N THR A 52 14.85 -6.79 -2.90
CA THR A 52 14.81 -5.64 -2.01
C THR A 52 13.70 -5.79 -0.95
N PRO A 53 13.92 -5.32 0.30
CA PRO A 53 12.87 -5.31 1.31
C PRO A 53 11.64 -4.49 0.91
N ASN A 54 11.81 -3.45 0.09
CA ASN A 54 10.72 -2.60 -0.40
C ASN A 54 9.65 -3.38 -1.19
N PHE A 55 10.03 -4.46 -1.89
CA PHE A 55 9.07 -5.25 -2.67
C PHE A 55 8.01 -5.91 -1.79
N GLY A 56 8.35 -6.31 -0.56
CA GLY A 56 7.39 -6.85 0.40
C GLY A 56 6.27 -5.87 0.74
N TYR A 57 6.58 -4.57 0.81
CA TYR A 57 5.60 -3.52 1.05
C TYR A 57 4.74 -3.25 -0.19
N LEU A 58 5.30 -3.43 -1.40
CA LEU A 58 4.52 -3.45 -2.64
C LEU A 58 3.51 -4.61 -2.65
N LEU A 59 3.91 -5.80 -2.19
CA LEU A 59 2.96 -6.91 -2.02
C LEU A 59 1.90 -6.60 -0.97
N GLY A 60 2.27 -5.91 0.11
CA GLY A 60 1.36 -5.42 1.16
C GLY A 60 0.27 -4.46 0.67
N VAL A 61 0.40 -3.91 -0.54
CA VAL A 61 -0.65 -3.09 -1.15
C VAL A 61 -1.91 -3.91 -1.46
N TYR A 62 -1.79 -5.20 -1.78
CA TYR A 62 -2.95 -6.06 -2.04
C TYR A 62 -3.89 -6.18 -0.82
N PRO A 63 -3.42 -6.55 0.39
CA PRO A 63 -4.27 -6.54 1.58
C PRO A 63 -4.76 -5.13 1.92
N LEU A 64 -3.97 -4.08 1.69
CA LEU A 64 -4.42 -2.69 1.87
C LEU A 64 -5.67 -2.39 1.01
N ILE A 65 -5.62 -2.64 -0.30
CA ILE A 65 -6.75 -2.45 -1.21
C ILE A 65 -7.95 -3.28 -0.76
N LYS A 66 -7.73 -4.54 -0.34
CA LYS A 66 -8.80 -5.43 0.12
C LYS A 66 -9.54 -4.86 1.33
N ILE A 67 -8.81 -4.30 2.29
CA ILE A 67 -9.38 -3.72 3.52
C ILE A 67 -10.10 -2.40 3.20
N ILE A 68 -9.51 -1.51 2.40
CA ILE A 68 -10.17 -0.25 2.02
C ILE A 68 -11.46 -0.49 1.23
N ASP A 69 -11.49 -1.49 0.34
CA ASP A 69 -12.69 -1.81 -0.45
C ASP A 69 -13.88 -2.33 0.40
N VAL A 70 -13.66 -2.70 1.67
CA VAL A 70 -14.76 -2.99 2.61
C VAL A 70 -15.70 -1.78 2.74
N LEU A 71 -15.16 -0.56 2.72
CA LEU A 71 -15.94 0.67 2.76
C LEU A 71 -16.87 0.81 1.56
N ASN A 72 -16.40 0.38 0.38
CA ASN A 72 -17.17 0.41 -0.85
C ASN A 72 -18.27 -0.63 -0.89
N ASN A 73 -18.00 -1.83 -0.38
CA ASN A 73 -18.95 -2.95 -0.45
C ASN A 73 -20.07 -2.79 0.57
N ARG A 74 -19.80 -2.14 1.70
CA ARG A 74 -20.80 -1.84 2.73
C ARG A 74 -21.51 -0.50 2.53
N ASN A 75 -21.10 0.29 1.52
CA ASN A 75 -21.55 1.67 1.30
C ASN A 75 -21.43 2.56 2.57
N LYS A 76 -20.37 2.33 3.37
CA LYS A 76 -20.16 2.94 4.69
C LYS A 76 -18.99 3.94 4.70
N ILE A 77 -18.83 4.67 3.60
CA ILE A 77 -17.78 5.70 3.46
C ILE A 77 -18.16 6.92 4.31
N ASN A 78 -17.52 7.04 5.47
CA ASN A 78 -17.55 8.19 6.36
C ASN A 78 -16.17 8.33 7.04
N ILE A 79 -15.93 9.45 7.71
CA ILE A 79 -14.63 9.78 8.29
C ILE A 79 -14.14 8.72 9.30
N GLY A 80 -14.99 8.32 10.25
CA GLY A 80 -14.61 7.35 11.29
C GLY A 80 -14.28 5.97 10.71
N ASN A 81 -15.15 5.44 9.85
CA ASN A 81 -14.91 4.16 9.19
C ASN A 81 -13.68 4.21 8.27
N PHE A 82 -13.47 5.33 7.57
CA PHE A 82 -12.28 5.52 6.74
C PHE A 82 -11.00 5.48 7.57
N LEU A 83 -10.94 6.21 8.69
CA LEU A 83 -9.77 6.21 9.55
C LEU A 83 -9.48 4.81 10.09
N ILE A 84 -10.49 4.13 10.66
CA ILE A 84 -10.32 2.77 11.21
C ILE A 84 -9.81 1.81 10.13
N ASN A 85 -10.48 1.75 8.97
CA ASN A 85 -10.05 0.86 7.89
C ASN A 85 -8.70 1.29 7.29
N GLY A 86 -8.39 2.59 7.27
CA GLY A 86 -7.11 3.13 6.85
C GLY A 86 -5.95 2.69 7.75
N PHE A 87 -6.11 2.78 9.07
CA PHE A 87 -5.14 2.30 10.04
C PHE A 87 -4.91 0.79 9.89
N ILE A 88 -5.98 0.00 9.81
CA ILE A 88 -5.89 -1.45 9.62
C ILE A 88 -5.23 -1.79 8.29
N ALA A 89 -5.58 -1.09 7.21
CA ALA A 89 -5.04 -1.34 5.86
C ALA A 89 -3.54 -1.03 5.77
N ILE A 90 -3.10 0.11 6.33
CA ILE A 90 -1.67 0.47 6.41
C ILE A 90 -0.93 -0.51 7.32
N GLY A 91 -1.53 -0.91 8.44
CA GLY A 91 -0.97 -1.95 9.33
C GLY A 91 -0.76 -3.27 8.60
N ALA A 92 -1.75 -3.75 7.86
CA ALA A 92 -1.66 -4.99 7.08
C ALA A 92 -0.59 -4.90 5.97
N MET A 93 -0.45 -3.74 5.33
CA MET A 93 0.62 -3.49 4.35
C MET A 93 2.01 -3.62 4.98
N HIS A 94 2.21 -2.97 6.14
CA HIS A 94 3.48 -3.06 6.87
C HIS A 94 3.76 -4.47 7.38
N LEU A 95 2.76 -5.17 7.93
CA LEU A 95 2.90 -6.57 8.36
C LEU A 95 3.33 -7.48 7.21
N THR A 96 2.78 -7.27 6.01
CA THR A 96 3.19 -8.02 4.82
C THR A 96 4.65 -7.73 4.45
N GLY A 97 5.06 -6.46 4.49
CA GLY A 97 6.45 -6.07 4.23
C GLY A 97 7.44 -6.61 5.27
N ILE A 98 7.07 -6.60 6.55
CA ILE A 98 7.85 -7.17 7.65
C ILE A 98 8.02 -8.68 7.46
N PHE A 99 6.93 -9.38 7.16
CA PHE A 99 6.96 -10.83 6.92
C PHE A 99 7.83 -11.20 5.72
N TYR A 100 7.73 -10.42 4.64
CA TYR A 100 8.56 -10.60 3.46
C TYR A 100 10.05 -10.40 3.76
N ASN A 101 10.39 -9.34 4.50
CA ASN A 101 11.75 -9.08 4.95
C ASN A 101 12.27 -10.19 5.89
N LEU A 102 11.42 -10.71 6.78
CA LEU A 102 11.78 -11.85 7.64
C LEU A 102 12.16 -13.07 6.80
N ILE A 103 11.33 -13.45 5.82
CA ILE A 103 11.62 -14.55 4.90
C ILE A 103 12.92 -14.31 4.15
N GLN A 104 13.13 -13.12 3.58
CA GLN A 104 14.37 -12.79 2.88
C GLN A 104 15.58 -12.95 3.78
N THR A 105 15.56 -12.39 4.99
CA THR A 105 16.72 -12.44 5.90
C THR A 105 17.03 -13.86 6.37
N ILE A 106 16.03 -14.73 6.52
CA ILE A 106 16.23 -16.16 6.79
C ILE A 106 16.85 -16.83 5.56
N PHE A 107 16.28 -16.61 4.38
CA PHE A 107 16.75 -17.23 3.13
C PHE A 107 18.21 -16.88 2.80
N TYR A 108 18.62 -15.62 3.01
CA TYR A 108 19.99 -15.17 2.80
C TYR A 108 20.91 -15.38 4.00
N SER A 109 20.42 -15.98 5.11
CA SER A 109 21.19 -16.14 6.35
C SER A 109 21.75 -14.81 6.90
N GLN A 110 21.02 -13.72 6.71
CA GLN A 110 21.36 -12.35 7.11
C GLN A 110 20.40 -11.81 8.18
N PHE A 111 20.14 -12.61 9.22
CA PHE A 111 19.20 -12.22 10.29
C PHE A 111 19.60 -10.92 11.01
N ASN A 112 20.90 -10.63 11.10
CA ASN A 112 21.44 -9.42 11.72
C ASN A 112 20.89 -8.13 11.08
N ILE A 113 20.51 -8.16 9.79
CA ILE A 113 20.01 -7.00 9.05
C ILE A 113 18.49 -6.82 9.25
N PHE A 114 17.78 -7.82 9.79
CA PHE A 114 16.33 -7.78 9.95
C PHE A 114 15.87 -6.56 10.76
N LEU A 115 16.48 -6.31 11.93
CA LEU A 115 16.12 -5.18 12.79
C LEU A 115 16.41 -3.83 12.14
N TYR A 116 17.53 -3.73 11.40
CA TYR A 116 17.84 -2.54 10.61
C TYR A 116 16.77 -2.28 9.54
N ASN A 117 16.37 -3.32 8.80
CA ASN A 117 15.32 -3.22 7.78
C ASN A 117 13.96 -2.89 8.41
N LEU A 118 13.64 -3.48 9.56
CA LEU A 118 12.41 -3.19 10.31
C LEU A 118 12.36 -1.71 10.71
N GLY A 119 13.46 -1.18 11.26
CA GLY A 119 13.61 0.22 11.60
C GLY A 119 13.45 1.14 10.39
N LYS A 120 14.19 0.85 9.31
CA LYS A 120 14.24 1.69 8.10
C LYS A 120 12.95 1.70 7.28
N TYR A 121 12.33 0.53 7.10
CA TYR A 121 11.21 0.38 6.16
C TYR A 121 9.83 0.37 6.82
N SER A 122 9.74 -0.06 8.09
CA SER A 122 8.48 -0.04 8.84
C SER A 122 8.43 1.11 9.84
N VAL A 123 9.22 1.03 10.93
CA VAL A 123 9.10 1.95 12.08
C VAL A 123 9.32 3.40 11.67
N GLY A 124 10.34 3.67 10.86
CA GLY A 124 10.66 5.01 10.37
C GLY A 124 9.65 5.59 9.39
N LYS A 125 8.76 4.78 8.79
CA LYS A 125 7.81 5.22 7.74
C LYS A 125 6.35 5.14 8.18
N ILE A 126 6.02 4.31 9.16
CA ILE A 126 4.63 4.02 9.53
C ILE A 126 3.87 5.26 10.01
N GLY A 127 4.50 6.11 10.82
CA GLY A 127 3.91 7.36 11.29
C GLY A 127 3.53 8.28 10.12
N TYR A 128 4.45 8.43 9.16
CA TYR A 128 4.19 9.24 7.97
C TYR A 128 3.06 8.65 7.10
N HIS A 129 3.01 7.33 6.90
CA HIS A 129 1.90 6.70 6.18
C HIS A 129 0.55 6.92 6.87
N PHE A 130 0.48 6.92 8.21
CA PHE A 130 -0.74 7.27 8.92
C PHE A 130 -1.11 8.75 8.76
N LEU A 131 -0.14 9.66 8.82
CA LEU A 131 -0.38 11.08 8.58
C LEU A 131 -0.98 11.35 7.19
N MET A 132 -0.66 10.52 6.19
CA MET A 132 -1.24 10.63 4.84
C MET A 132 -2.74 10.32 4.76
N LEU A 133 -3.35 9.75 5.79
CA LEU A 133 -4.80 9.62 5.85
C LEU A 133 -5.50 10.97 6.05
N LEU A 134 -4.83 11.95 6.67
CA LEU A 134 -5.38 13.28 6.96
C LEU A 134 -5.80 14.06 5.70
N PRO A 135 -4.94 14.25 4.67
CA PRO A 135 -5.36 14.93 3.45
C PRO A 135 -6.48 14.17 2.71
N LEU A 136 -6.55 12.85 2.83
CA LEU A 136 -7.63 12.04 2.25
C LEU A 136 -8.98 12.25 2.94
N LEU A 137 -9.03 12.82 4.14
CA LEU A 137 -10.30 13.14 4.80
C LEU A 137 -11.14 14.15 3.99
N LEU A 138 -10.46 15.07 3.30
CA LEU A 138 -11.09 16.11 2.49
C LEU A 138 -11.91 15.52 1.34
N VAL A 139 -11.47 14.39 0.78
CA VAL A 139 -12.12 13.74 -0.37
C VAL A 139 -13.21 12.74 0.01
N ILE A 140 -13.39 12.42 1.30
CA ILE A 140 -14.40 11.45 1.74
C ILE A 140 -15.82 11.93 1.40
N LYS A 141 -16.13 13.18 1.72
CA LYS A 141 -17.45 13.78 1.45
C LYS A 141 -17.79 13.78 -0.06
N PRO A 142 -16.92 14.29 -0.96
CA PRO A 142 -17.22 14.26 -2.39
C PRO A 142 -17.32 12.83 -2.94
N ILE A 143 -16.46 11.90 -2.51
CA ILE A 143 -16.54 10.48 -2.95
C ILE A 143 -17.87 9.85 -2.51
N LYS A 144 -18.31 10.09 -1.26
CA LYS A 144 -19.61 9.61 -0.77
C LYS A 144 -20.76 10.15 -1.62
N HIS A 145 -20.70 11.42 -2.01
CA HIS A 145 -21.72 12.04 -2.86
C HIS A 145 -21.74 11.42 -4.26
N LEU A 146 -20.57 11.29 -4.91
CA LEU A 146 -20.43 10.65 -6.23
C LEU A 146 -21.01 9.23 -6.27
N LYS A 147 -20.83 8.46 -5.17
CA LYS A 147 -21.37 7.10 -5.06
C LYS A 147 -22.85 6.99 -4.77
N LYS A 148 -23.50 8.08 -4.34
CA LYS A 148 -24.95 8.12 -4.17
C LYS A 148 -25.67 8.37 -5.51
N ILE A 149 -24.99 8.99 -6.46
CA ILE A 149 -25.53 9.35 -7.79
C ILE A 149 -25.43 8.18 -8.78
N ARG A 150 -24.47 7.27 -8.58
CA ARG A 150 -24.36 5.99 -9.31
C ARG A 150 -25.23 4.91 -8.70
#